data_AF-A0A561UMD2-F1
#
_entry.id   AF-A0A561UMD2-F1
#
_cell.length_a   1.000
_cell.length_b   1.000
_cell.length_c   1.000
_cell.angle_alpha   90.00
_cell.angle_beta   90.00
_cell.angle_gamma   90.00
#
_symmetry.space_group_name_H-M   'P 1'
#
loop_
_entity.id
_entity.type
_entity.pdbx_description
1 polymer ?
#
loop_
_entity_poly.entity_id
_entity_poly.type
_entity_poly.pdbx_seq_one_letter_code
_entity_poly.pdbx_strand_id
1 'polypeptide(L)'
;MATSRPAVRVADWFSSRAHYLGSGAAVLGLATGLAADLGLWTVATTGALYGAGAALGVAFRKETDPPGPPDPRLAALAAELADWRRAPAGEWPAEAAAAAGELLTAADGALAGRRLDAVAVALTGTLDWYERALSWWRLEPQGAEPTPEFLRRVARAVERLA
;
A
#
# COMPACT_ATOMS: atom_id res chain seq x y z
N MET A 1 7.20 13.03 31.68
CA MET A 1 6.84 11.73 32.28
C MET A 1 6.46 10.78 31.16
N ALA A 2 7.35 9.86 30.79
CA ALA A 2 7.04 8.81 29.81
C ALA A 2 6.79 7.50 30.59
N THR A 3 5.53 7.08 30.65
CA THR A 3 5.15 5.78 31.22
C THR A 3 5.39 4.69 30.17
N SER A 4 6.29 3.78 30.53
CA SER A 4 6.57 2.52 29.87
C SER A 4 5.30 1.72 29.51
N ARG A 5 5.19 1.27 28.26
CA ARG A 5 4.32 0.15 27.87
C ARG A 5 5.11 -0.90 27.08
N PRO A 6 5.74 -1.88 27.75
CA PRO A 6 6.27 -3.08 27.10
C PRO A 6 5.27 -4.27 27.15
N ALA A 7 4.12 -4.15 27.79
CA ALA A 7 3.26 -5.30 28.11
C ALA A 7 2.45 -5.87 26.94
N VAL A 8 2.22 -5.12 25.85
CA VAL A 8 1.30 -5.55 24.77
C VAL A 8 1.92 -6.62 23.85
N ARG A 9 3.24 -6.55 23.59
CA ARG A 9 3.90 -7.46 22.62
C ARG A 9 4.07 -8.91 23.10
N VAL A 10 4.09 -9.13 24.42
CA VAL A 10 4.29 -10.47 24.99
C VAL A 10 2.95 -11.23 25.02
N ALA A 11 1.86 -10.55 25.39
CA ALA A 11 0.52 -11.15 25.40
C ALA A 11 0.07 -11.60 23.99
N ASP A 12 0.32 -10.78 22.97
CA ASP A 12 -0.01 -11.11 21.56
C ASP A 12 0.79 -12.31 21.02
N TRP A 13 1.98 -12.56 21.58
CA TRP A 13 2.79 -13.73 21.24
C TRP A 13 2.18 -15.01 21.81
N PHE A 14 1.74 -14.98 23.07
CA PHE A 14 1.08 -16.10 23.75
C PHE A 14 -0.29 -16.45 23.15
N SER A 15 -0.98 -15.51 22.51
CA SER A 15 -2.29 -15.74 21.88
C SER A 15 -2.23 -16.18 20.41
N SER A 16 -1.04 -16.32 19.83
CA SER A 16 -0.90 -16.66 18.40
C SER A 16 -1.14 -18.16 18.12
N ARG A 17 -1.80 -18.48 17.00
CA ARG A 17 -2.02 -19.88 16.55
C ARG A 17 -0.74 -20.71 16.49
N ALA A 18 0.38 -20.09 16.13
CA ALA A 18 1.69 -20.73 16.09
C ALA A 18 2.18 -21.14 17.49
N HIS A 19 1.89 -20.34 18.52
CA HIS A 19 2.19 -20.69 19.91
C HIS A 19 1.34 -21.88 20.36
N TYR A 20 0.04 -21.93 20.05
CA TYR A 20 -0.81 -23.08 20.42
C TYR A 20 -0.40 -24.39 19.73
N LEU A 21 0.00 -24.33 18.45
CA LEU A 21 0.49 -25.50 17.73
C LEU A 21 1.87 -25.96 18.23
N GLY A 22 2.79 -25.03 18.48
CA GLY A 22 4.10 -25.33 19.05
C GLY A 22 4.04 -25.88 20.48
N SER A 23 3.21 -25.27 21.33
CA SER A 23 2.96 -25.72 22.70
C SER A 23 2.21 -27.06 22.74
N GLY A 24 1.26 -27.28 21.83
CA GLY A 24 0.55 -28.55 21.69
C GLY A 24 1.48 -29.70 21.29
N ALA A 25 2.36 -29.48 20.31
CA ALA A 25 3.37 -30.45 19.91
C ALA A 25 4.40 -30.72 21.02
N ALA A 26 4.80 -29.69 21.77
CA ALA A 26 5.72 -29.83 22.89
C ALA A 26 5.11 -30.65 24.04
N VAL A 27 3.84 -30.41 24.41
CA VAL A 27 3.13 -31.20 25.44
C VAL A 27 2.94 -32.66 25.01
N LEU A 28 2.59 -32.90 23.74
CA LEU A 28 2.46 -34.25 23.18
C LEU A 28 3.80 -35.00 23.17
N GLY A 29 4.91 -34.33 22.84
CA GLY A 29 6.26 -34.90 22.88
C GLY A 29 6.73 -35.22 24.31
N LEU A 30 6.40 -34.35 25.27
CA LEU A 30 6.77 -34.55 26.68
C LEU A 30 5.97 -35.70 27.31
N ALA A 31 4.67 -35.82 26.99
CA ALA A 31 3.82 -36.92 27.45
C ALA A 31 4.23 -38.28 26.87
N THR A 32 4.56 -38.34 25.57
CA THR A 32 5.03 -39.58 24.94
C THR A 32 6.43 -39.98 25.42
N GLY A 33 7.33 -39.04 25.65
CA GLY A 33 8.68 -39.34 26.16
C GLY A 33 8.72 -39.75 27.63
N LEU A 34 7.84 -39.20 28.48
CA LEU A 34 7.66 -39.68 29.86
C LEU A 34 7.02 -41.08 29.91
N ALA A 35 6.06 -41.38 29.03
CA ALA A 35 5.45 -42.71 28.94
C ALA A 35 6.42 -43.80 28.44
N ALA A 36 7.53 -43.41 27.80
CA ALA A 36 8.56 -44.31 27.28
C ALA A 36 9.84 -44.40 28.15
N ASP A 37 9.85 -43.76 29.33
CA ASP A 37 10.96 -43.76 30.31
C ASP A 37 12.31 -43.26 29.76
N LEU A 38 12.28 -42.29 28.84
CA LEU A 38 13.45 -41.87 28.04
C LEU A 38 14.40 -40.85 28.73
N GLY A 39 14.20 -40.57 30.02
CA GLY A 39 15.11 -39.74 30.83
C GLY A 39 15.36 -38.31 30.30
N LEU A 40 16.41 -37.66 30.84
CA LEU A 40 16.82 -36.26 30.57
C LEU A 40 16.96 -35.89 29.09
N TRP A 41 17.20 -36.86 28.22
CA TRP A 41 17.30 -36.66 26.77
C TRP A 41 15.98 -36.16 26.16
N THR A 42 14.85 -36.56 26.71
CA THR A 42 13.51 -36.10 26.29
C THR A 42 13.34 -34.58 26.41
N VAL A 43 13.89 -34.00 27.49
CA VAL A 43 13.81 -32.56 27.76
C VAL A 43 14.68 -31.80 26.75
N ALA A 44 15.88 -32.30 26.47
CA ALA A 44 16.77 -31.71 25.47
C ALA A 44 16.17 -31.77 24.06
N THR A 45 15.59 -32.91 23.66
CA THR A 45 14.96 -33.07 22.35
C THR A 45 13.70 -32.21 22.21
N THR A 46 12.88 -32.11 23.26
CA THR A 46 11.68 -31.25 23.24
C THR A 46 12.06 -29.77 23.17
N GLY A 47 13.09 -29.34 23.92
CA GLY A 47 13.62 -27.98 23.85
C GLY A 47 14.21 -27.66 22.48
N ALA A 48 14.95 -28.59 21.87
CA ALA A 48 15.52 -28.43 20.54
C ALA A 48 14.43 -28.35 19.45
N LEU A 49 13.40 -29.19 19.52
CA LEU A 49 12.25 -29.16 18.61
C LEU A 49 11.44 -27.87 18.76
N TYR A 50 11.23 -27.40 19.99
CA TYR A 50 10.55 -26.13 20.25
C TYR A 50 11.36 -24.93 19.70
N GLY A 51 12.67 -24.93 19.93
CA GLY A 51 13.58 -23.91 19.38
C GLY A 51 13.61 -23.90 17.84
N ALA A 52 13.65 -25.07 17.22
CA ALA A 52 13.57 -25.21 15.76
C ALA A 52 12.23 -24.74 15.22
N GLY A 53 11.11 -25.08 15.89
CA GLY A 53 9.78 -24.58 15.55
C GLY A 53 9.64 -23.07 15.67
N ALA A 54 10.25 -22.45 16.69
CA ALA A 54 10.26 -21.01 16.85
C ALA A 54 11.08 -20.30 15.75
N ALA A 55 12.25 -20.85 15.39
CA ALA A 55 13.08 -20.32 14.31
C ALA A 55 12.39 -20.43 12.95
N LEU A 56 11.78 -21.58 12.65
CA LEU A 56 11.00 -21.79 11.43
C LEU A 56 9.75 -20.89 11.43
N GLY A 57 9.05 -20.74 12.55
CA GLY A 57 7.90 -19.85 12.67
C GLY A 57 8.23 -18.38 12.38
N VAL A 58 9.41 -17.91 12.78
CA VAL A 58 9.90 -16.55 12.44
C VAL A 58 10.23 -16.44 10.95
N ALA A 59 10.85 -17.47 10.36
CA ALA A 59 11.16 -17.50 8.93
C ALA A 59 9.89 -17.47 8.07
N PHE A 60 8.89 -18.29 8.41
CA PHE A 60 7.61 -18.33 7.69
C PHE A 60 6.72 -17.10 7.94
N ARG A 61 6.81 -16.45 9.11
CA ARG A 61 6.06 -15.21 9.40
C ARG A 61 6.48 -14.05 8.51
N LYS A 62 7.76 -13.97 8.15
CA LYS A 62 8.27 -12.92 7.23
C LYS A 62 7.74 -13.07 5.81
N GLU A 63 7.28 -14.27 5.44
CA GLU A 63 6.86 -14.63 4.09
C GLU A 63 5.33 -14.76 3.94
N THR A 64 4.60 -14.82 5.07
CA THR A 64 3.15 -15.04 5.10
C THR A 64 2.35 -13.95 5.81
N ASP A 65 2.98 -12.84 6.22
CA ASP A 65 2.20 -11.67 6.65
C ASP A 65 1.30 -11.26 5.47
N PRO A 66 -0.05 -11.37 5.62
CA PRO A 66 -0.94 -10.87 4.58
C PRO A 66 -0.62 -9.40 4.37
N PRO A 67 -0.72 -8.88 3.12
CA PRO A 67 -0.57 -7.45 2.91
C PRO A 67 -1.52 -6.77 3.90
N GLY A 68 -0.98 -5.82 4.69
CA GLY A 68 -1.79 -5.02 5.59
C GLY A 68 -2.99 -4.43 4.85
N PRO A 69 -4.02 -3.98 5.58
CA PRO A 69 -5.21 -3.43 4.94
C PRO A 69 -4.81 -2.40 3.88
N PRO A 70 -5.40 -2.45 2.66
CA PRO A 70 -5.01 -1.57 1.58
C PRO A 70 -5.13 -0.11 2.05
N ASP A 71 -4.11 0.69 1.77
CA ASP A 71 -4.08 2.10 2.13
C ASP A 71 -5.30 2.79 1.46
N PRO A 72 -6.26 3.31 2.23
CA PRO A 72 -7.49 3.88 1.68
C PRO A 72 -7.20 5.07 0.77
N ARG A 73 -6.11 5.80 1.00
CA ARG A 73 -5.71 6.93 0.18
C ARG A 73 -5.15 6.49 -1.17
N LEU A 74 -4.37 5.41 -1.17
CA LEU A 74 -3.88 4.78 -2.39
C LEU A 74 -5.05 4.27 -3.25
N ALA A 75 -6.02 3.59 -2.63
CA ALA A 75 -7.19 3.08 -3.31
C ALA A 75 -8.05 4.22 -3.91
N ALA A 76 -8.25 5.32 -3.19
CA ALA A 76 -8.99 6.48 -3.66
C ALA A 76 -8.32 7.14 -4.88
N LEU A 77 -7.00 7.38 -4.82
CA LEU A 77 -6.25 7.98 -5.94
C LEU A 77 -6.18 7.06 -7.16
N ALA A 78 -6.06 5.74 -6.94
CA ALA A 78 -6.11 4.77 -8.01
C ALA A 78 -7.48 4.76 -8.72
N ALA A 79 -8.57 4.89 -7.95
CA ALA A 79 -9.91 5.02 -8.51
C ALA A 79 -10.07 6.32 -9.30
N GLU A 80 -9.62 7.46 -8.76
CA GLU A 80 -9.65 8.76 -9.44
C GLU A 80 -8.89 8.73 -10.78
N LEU A 81 -7.69 8.13 -10.82
CA LEU A 81 -6.93 7.93 -12.05
C LEU A 81 -7.68 7.06 -13.07
N ALA A 82 -8.31 5.99 -12.61
CA ALA A 82 -9.07 5.11 -13.47
C ALA A 82 -10.32 5.81 -14.04
N ASP A 83 -10.93 6.71 -13.28
CA ASP A 83 -12.07 7.52 -13.72
C ASP A 83 -11.64 8.55 -14.76
N TRP A 84 -10.53 9.26 -14.55
CA TRP A 84 -9.99 10.19 -15.55
C TRP A 84 -9.63 9.51 -16.88
N ARG A 85 -9.20 8.25 -16.86
CA ARG A 85 -8.95 7.48 -18.09
C ARG A 85 -10.22 7.08 -18.83
N ARG A 86 -11.31 6.88 -18.09
CA ARG A 86 -12.62 6.54 -18.65
C ARG A 86 -13.41 7.79 -19.04
N ALA A 87 -13.05 8.96 -18.50
CA ALA A 87 -13.66 10.23 -18.84
C ALA A 87 -13.49 10.53 -20.34
N PRO A 88 -14.55 10.94 -21.04
CA PRO A 88 -14.44 11.27 -22.44
C PRO A 88 -13.67 12.59 -22.62
N ALA A 89 -12.37 12.51 -22.88
CA ALA A 89 -11.58 13.63 -23.40
C ALA A 89 -11.99 14.02 -24.84
N GLY A 90 -13.04 13.41 -25.40
CA GLY A 90 -13.46 13.54 -26.80
C GLY A 90 -13.91 14.95 -27.20
N GLU A 91 -14.18 15.84 -26.24
CA GLU A 91 -14.45 17.25 -26.52
C GLU A 91 -13.24 18.17 -26.27
N TRP A 92 -12.13 17.63 -25.79
CA TRP A 92 -10.92 18.41 -25.56
C TRP A 92 -10.16 18.55 -26.88
N PRO A 93 -9.45 19.69 -27.08
CA PRO A 93 -8.45 19.79 -28.14
C PRO A 93 -7.46 18.63 -28.09
N ALA A 94 -7.06 18.10 -29.25
CA ALA A 94 -6.22 16.91 -29.34
C ALA A 94 -4.90 17.04 -28.56
N GLU A 95 -4.29 18.23 -28.57
CA GLU A 95 -3.09 18.54 -27.80
C GLU A 95 -3.30 18.47 -26.28
N ALA A 96 -4.47 18.92 -25.81
CA ALA A 96 -4.83 18.82 -24.40
C ALA A 96 -5.10 17.36 -24.00
N ALA A 97 -5.79 16.59 -24.84
CA ALA A 97 -6.02 15.18 -24.60
C ALA A 97 -4.69 14.39 -24.52
N ALA A 98 -3.74 14.68 -25.41
CA ALA A 98 -2.40 14.08 -25.38
C ALA A 98 -1.64 14.42 -24.10
N ALA A 99 -1.60 15.71 -23.73
CA ALA A 99 -0.95 16.17 -22.50
C ALA A 99 -1.59 15.58 -21.23
N ALA A 100 -2.92 15.44 -21.20
CA ALA A 100 -3.61 14.74 -20.11
C ALA A 100 -3.17 13.28 -20.02
N GLY A 101 -3.03 12.58 -21.15
CA GLY A 101 -2.52 11.22 -21.21
C GLY A 101 -1.09 11.08 -20.64
N GLU A 102 -0.20 12.03 -20.95
CA GLU A 102 1.14 12.10 -20.37
C GLU A 102 1.10 12.28 -18.85
N LEU A 103 0.25 13.21 -18.36
CA LEU A 103 0.07 13.44 -16.93
C LEU A 103 -0.42 12.18 -16.20
N LEU A 104 -1.43 11.50 -16.76
CA LEU A 104 -1.99 10.28 -16.18
C LEU A 104 -0.95 9.14 -16.14
N THR A 105 -0.10 9.05 -17.16
CA THR A 105 1.01 8.07 -17.20
C THR A 105 2.08 8.38 -16.15
N ALA A 106 2.46 9.65 -15.99
CA ALA A 106 3.39 10.07 -14.95
C ALA A 106 2.81 9.84 -13.54
N ALA A 107 1.53 10.11 -13.36
CA ALA A 107 0.82 9.90 -12.10
C ALA A 107 0.77 8.41 -11.70
N ASP A 108 0.60 7.49 -12.65
CA ASP A 108 0.71 6.04 -12.40
C ASP A 108 2.09 5.65 -11.87
N GLY A 109 3.16 6.14 -12.52
CA GLY A 109 4.53 5.88 -12.08
C GLY A 109 4.77 6.40 -10.66
N ALA A 110 4.33 7.62 -10.37
CA ALA A 110 4.42 8.21 -9.04
C ALA A 110 3.56 7.47 -8.00
N LEU A 111 2.38 6.97 -8.37
CA LEU A 111 1.51 6.19 -7.50
C LEU A 111 2.13 4.83 -7.16
N ALA A 112 2.74 4.15 -8.13
CA ALA A 112 3.52 2.92 -7.90
C ALA A 112 4.71 3.17 -6.96
N GLY A 113 5.35 4.35 -7.08
CA GLY A 113 6.36 4.84 -6.14
C GLY A 113 5.80 5.36 -4.81
N ARG A 114 4.49 5.23 -4.55
CA ARG A 114 3.77 5.69 -3.36
C ARG A 114 3.89 7.19 -3.04
N ARG A 115 4.06 8.03 -4.06
CA ARG A 115 4.13 9.51 -3.93
C ARG A 115 2.74 10.15 -3.90
N LEU A 116 1.91 9.74 -2.94
CA LEU A 116 0.46 10.05 -2.92
C LEU A 116 0.12 11.56 -2.94
N ASP A 117 0.87 12.37 -2.18
CA ASP A 117 0.63 13.83 -2.15
C ASP A 117 0.91 14.50 -3.50
N ALA A 118 1.97 14.07 -4.18
CA ALA A 118 2.33 14.61 -5.49
C ALA A 118 1.28 14.27 -6.54
N VAL A 119 0.77 13.03 -6.52
CA VAL A 119 -0.31 12.57 -7.42
C VAL A 119 -1.58 13.37 -7.18
N ALA A 120 -2.02 13.51 -5.93
CA ALA A 120 -3.23 14.25 -5.58
C ALA A 120 -3.18 15.71 -6.05
N VAL A 121 -2.06 16.40 -5.81
CA VAL A 121 -1.88 17.80 -6.23
C VAL A 121 -1.88 17.91 -7.76
N ALA A 122 -1.25 16.97 -8.46
CA ALA A 122 -1.11 17.00 -9.90
C ALA A 122 -2.44 16.76 -10.63
N LEU A 123 -3.24 15.79 -10.19
CA LEU A 123 -4.51 15.42 -10.84
C LEU A 123 -5.58 16.48 -10.61
N THR A 124 -5.99 16.66 -9.35
CA THR A 124 -7.10 17.55 -8.98
C THR A 124 -6.78 19.01 -9.28
N GLY A 125 -5.50 19.41 -9.21
CA GLY A 125 -5.09 20.79 -9.50
C GLY A 125 -5.05 21.13 -10.98
N THR A 126 -4.88 20.14 -11.87
CA THR A 126 -4.57 20.40 -13.29
C THR A 126 -5.72 20.01 -14.21
N LEU A 127 -6.27 18.79 -14.07
CA LEU A 127 -7.33 18.28 -14.96
C LEU A 127 -8.67 18.97 -14.67
N ASP A 128 -9.08 19.02 -13.40
CA ASP A 128 -10.33 19.69 -12.98
C ASP A 128 -10.28 21.21 -13.22
N TRP A 129 -9.12 21.84 -13.07
CA TRP A 129 -8.96 23.24 -13.46
C TRP A 129 -9.21 23.45 -14.96
N TYR A 130 -8.67 22.58 -15.82
CA TYR A 130 -8.81 22.72 -17.26
C TYR A 130 -10.23 22.49 -17.72
N GLU A 131 -10.92 21.49 -17.17
CA GLU A 131 -12.32 21.21 -17.50
C GLU A 131 -13.22 22.41 -17.17
N ARG A 132 -13.01 23.03 -15.99
CA ARG A 132 -13.72 24.26 -15.60
C ARG A 132 -13.36 25.44 -16.50
N ALA A 133 -12.08 25.64 -16.78
CA ALA A 133 -11.62 26.74 -17.63
C ALA A 133 -12.13 26.61 -19.08
N LEU A 134 -12.13 25.39 -19.64
CA LEU A 134 -12.65 25.09 -20.97
C LEU A 134 -14.17 25.29 -21.03
N SER A 135 -14.89 24.84 -20.00
CA SER A 135 -16.33 25.09 -19.89
C SER A 135 -16.65 26.58 -19.86
N TRP A 136 -15.89 27.37 -19.10
CA TRP A 136 -16.05 28.82 -19.05
C TRP A 136 -15.74 29.50 -20.38
N TRP A 137 -14.63 29.11 -21.01
CA TRP A 137 -14.23 29.67 -22.30
C TRP A 137 -15.24 29.37 -23.42
N ARG A 138 -15.89 28.21 -23.40
CA ARG A 138 -16.97 27.89 -24.35
C ARG A 138 -18.21 28.79 -24.19
N LEU A 139 -18.50 29.23 -22.96
CA LEU A 139 -19.56 30.19 -22.68
C LEU A 139 -19.13 31.63 -23.01
N GLU A 140 -17.86 31.95 -22.80
CA GLU A 140 -17.30 33.29 -22.94
C GLU A 140 -15.98 33.29 -23.74
N PRO A 141 -16.04 33.14 -25.09
CA PRO A 141 -14.86 32.88 -25.91
C PRO A 141 -13.95 34.10 -26.13
N GLN A 142 -14.38 35.29 -25.73
CA GLN A 142 -13.54 36.50 -25.74
C GLN A 142 -12.39 36.44 -24.73
N GLY A 143 -12.43 35.50 -23.78
CA GLY A 143 -11.34 35.26 -22.85
C GLY A 143 -10.12 34.56 -23.48
N ALA A 144 -9.02 34.48 -22.72
CA ALA A 144 -7.85 33.71 -23.13
C ALA A 144 -8.20 32.22 -23.22
N GLU A 145 -7.82 31.59 -24.34
CA GLU A 145 -7.98 30.14 -24.49
C GLU A 145 -7.18 29.41 -23.40
N PRO A 146 -7.77 28.42 -22.70
CA PRO A 146 -7.12 27.78 -21.56
C PRO A 146 -6.03 26.77 -21.95
N THR A 147 -6.04 26.25 -23.18
CA THR A 147 -5.17 25.15 -23.63
C THR A 147 -3.67 25.45 -23.46
N PRO A 148 -3.15 26.62 -23.85
CA PRO A 148 -1.73 26.92 -23.66
C PRO A 148 -1.28 26.94 -22.19
N GLU A 149 -2.13 27.39 -21.26
CA GLU A 149 -1.82 27.34 -19.83
C GLU A 149 -1.92 25.93 -19.27
N PHE A 150 -2.87 25.14 -19.76
CA PHE A 150 -2.98 23.72 -19.42
C PHE A 150 -1.71 22.96 -19.76
N LEU A 151 -1.19 23.10 -20.98
CA LEU A 151 0.05 22.45 -21.42
C LEU A 151 1.23 22.80 -20.51
N ARG A 152 1.37 24.08 -20.11
CA ARG A 152 2.41 24.52 -19.16
C ARG A 152 2.23 23.94 -17.76
N ARG A 153 0.99 23.75 -17.30
CA ARG A 153 0.69 23.13 -16.00
C ARG A 153 1.00 21.65 -16.02
N VAL A 154 0.63 20.95 -17.09
CA VAL A 154 0.96 19.55 -17.30
C VAL A 154 2.47 19.34 -17.31
N ALA A 155 3.23 20.10 -18.11
CA ALA A 155 4.69 19.96 -18.16
C ALA A 155 5.33 20.09 -16.77
N ARG A 156 4.96 21.13 -16.01
CA ARG A 156 5.42 21.34 -14.63
C ARG A 156 4.97 20.24 -13.66
N ALA A 157 3.82 19.61 -13.90
CA ALA A 157 3.32 18.54 -13.06
C ALA A 157 4.04 17.22 -13.36
N VAL A 158 4.27 16.91 -14.64
CA VAL A 158 5.05 15.75 -15.09
C VAL A 158 6.48 15.82 -14.56
N GLU A 159 7.15 16.97 -14.67
CA GLU A 159 8.50 17.17 -14.09
C GLU A 159 8.55 16.92 -12.57
N ARG A 160 7.46 17.23 -11.85
CA ARG A 160 7.37 16.99 -10.42
C ARG A 160 7.06 15.54 -10.08
N LEU A 161 6.46 14.77 -10.99
CA LEU A 161 6.06 13.37 -10.80
C LEU A 161 7.13 12.38 -11.25
N ALA A 162 8.00 12.77 -12.17
CA ALA A 162 9.25 12.06 -12.48
C ALA A 162 10.14 11.93 -11.23
#